data_AF-A0A7R9YLX7-F1
#
_entry.id   AF-A0A7R9YLX7-F1
#
_cell.length_a   1.000
_cell.length_b   1.000
_cell.length_c   1.000
_cell.angle_alpha   90.00
_cell.angle_beta   90.00
_cell.angle_gamma   90.00
#
_symmetry.space_group_name_H-M   'P 1'
#
loop_
_entity.id
_entity.type
_entity.pdbx_description
1 polymer ?
#
loop_
_entity_poly.entity_id
_entity_poly.type
_entity_poly.pdbx_seq_one_letter_code
_entity_poly.pdbx_strand_id
1 'polypeptide(L)'
;RRAMADARHANGAQMRRRDETAVLDYLPRMTPRTYSAMMAWVMCIYLLLFAVPPATPPEAMHRYREYMTAAAHDPVAAQIEAEVAQLIRQRQEHEVLFYSWREPYKSRVAAVQAQIDERMPELEQVNAERERLRLKARKTVGLWSEIGAADVRRLFWQSWQEGKDFAKRMTFYDILFATTSRREETVVAVMLRWLLQFLMNLSVGLLTAVVWFAFRAISLVFSYQPPVLSGVAFAAVSVIGAAGAVLLFLALCYSAAVGGVYLVARQAAHARLEAQQRQQYLRAQQAQGGRAHYD
;
A
#
# COMPACT_ATOMS: atom_id res chain seq x y z
N ARG A 1 -51.91 34.00 -7.30
CA ARG A 1 -50.43 34.11 -7.26
C ARG A 1 -49.80 33.31 -6.11
N ARG A 2 -50.32 33.32 -4.87
CA ARG A 2 -49.83 32.46 -3.78
C ARG A 2 -49.91 30.94 -4.07
N ALA A 3 -51.05 30.47 -4.60
CA ALA A 3 -51.22 29.06 -4.97
C ALA A 3 -50.23 28.51 -6.02
N MET A 4 -49.69 29.36 -6.91
CA MET A 4 -48.67 28.96 -7.88
C MET A 4 -47.25 28.92 -7.28
N ALA A 5 -46.99 29.70 -6.21
CA ALA A 5 -45.73 29.63 -5.49
C ALA A 5 -45.67 28.35 -4.64
N ASP A 6 -46.77 28.00 -3.97
CA ASP A 6 -46.86 26.78 -3.15
C ASP A 6 -46.72 25.50 -3.99
N ALA A 7 -47.29 25.48 -5.21
CA ALA A 7 -47.14 24.38 -6.14
C ALA A 7 -45.69 24.16 -6.61
N ARG A 8 -44.90 25.24 -6.77
CA ARG A 8 -43.47 25.14 -7.15
C ARG A 8 -42.59 24.64 -6.00
N HIS A 9 -42.89 25.05 -4.76
CA HIS A 9 -42.20 24.55 -3.57
C HIS A 9 -42.50 23.07 -3.31
N ALA A 10 -43.76 22.64 -3.50
CA ALA A 10 -44.14 21.24 -3.38
C ALA A 10 -43.44 20.34 -4.42
N ASN A 11 -43.33 20.81 -5.67
CA ASN A 11 -42.69 20.05 -6.76
C ASN A 11 -41.16 19.92 -6.56
N GLY A 12 -40.50 20.98 -6.07
CA GLY A 12 -39.08 20.95 -5.73
C GLY A 12 -38.74 20.03 -4.55
N ALA A 13 -39.63 19.96 -3.54
CA ALA A 13 -39.48 19.03 -2.41
C ALA A 13 -39.71 17.56 -2.84
N GLN A 14 -40.63 17.30 -3.77
CA GLN A 14 -40.85 15.97 -4.34
C GLN A 14 -39.68 15.50 -5.22
N MET A 15 -39.10 16.38 -6.04
CA MET A 15 -37.89 16.05 -6.81
C MET A 15 -36.71 15.72 -5.91
N ARG A 16 -36.44 16.51 -4.85
CA ARG A 16 -35.38 16.21 -3.87
C ARG A 16 -35.55 14.85 -3.20
N ARG A 17 -36.78 14.51 -2.76
CA ARG A 17 -37.06 13.20 -2.15
C ARG A 17 -36.86 12.04 -3.12
N ARG A 18 -37.17 12.22 -4.40
CA ARG A 18 -37.03 11.20 -5.43
C ARG A 18 -35.56 10.88 -5.72
N ASP A 19 -34.72 11.92 -5.76
CA ASP A 19 -33.27 11.77 -5.94
C ASP A 19 -32.61 11.13 -4.71
N GLU A 20 -33.05 11.47 -3.49
CA GLU A 20 -32.57 10.85 -2.25
C GLU A 20 -32.92 9.35 -2.17
N THR A 21 -34.13 8.96 -2.60
CA THR A 21 -34.52 7.54 -2.66
C THR A 21 -33.78 6.76 -3.76
N ALA A 22 -33.44 7.41 -4.87
CA ALA A 22 -32.73 6.75 -5.97
C ALA A 22 -31.30 6.35 -5.57
N VAL A 23 -30.62 7.16 -4.75
CA VAL A 23 -29.27 6.83 -4.25
C VAL A 23 -29.30 5.62 -3.31
N LEU A 24 -30.35 5.47 -2.51
CA LEU A 24 -30.52 4.33 -1.60
C LEU A 24 -30.77 3.01 -2.34
N ASP A 25 -31.38 3.05 -3.53
CA ASP A 25 -31.58 1.85 -4.37
C ASP A 25 -30.27 1.32 -5.00
N TYR A 26 -29.23 2.14 -5.08
CA TYR A 26 -27.89 1.70 -5.51
C TYR A 26 -27.04 1.13 -4.38
N LEU A 27 -27.46 1.25 -3.13
CA LEU A 27 -26.77 0.59 -2.03
C LEU A 27 -27.06 -0.92 -2.09
N PRO A 28 -26.02 -1.78 -2.10
CA PRO A 28 -26.24 -3.21 -2.14
C PRO A 28 -27.05 -3.63 -0.92
N ARG A 29 -28.20 -4.27 -1.16
CA ARG A 29 -29.03 -4.85 -0.09
C ARG A 29 -28.19 -5.89 0.63
N MET A 30 -27.82 -5.60 1.88
CA MET A 30 -27.00 -6.51 2.68
C MET A 30 -27.79 -7.79 2.97
N THR A 31 -27.35 -8.89 2.38
CA THR A 31 -27.85 -10.23 2.72
C THR A 31 -27.12 -10.74 3.97
N PRO A 32 -27.70 -11.70 4.72
CA PRO A 32 -27.03 -12.29 5.87
C PRO A 32 -25.63 -12.85 5.56
N ARG A 33 -25.44 -13.37 4.34
CA ARG A 33 -24.15 -13.86 3.84
C ARG A 33 -23.11 -12.76 3.65
N THR A 34 -23.53 -11.59 3.16
CA THR A 34 -22.62 -10.43 3.02
C THR A 34 -22.21 -9.87 4.38
N TYR A 35 -23.12 -9.88 5.37
CA TYR A 35 -22.80 -9.45 6.72
C TYR A 35 -21.79 -10.38 7.40
N SER A 36 -22.00 -11.70 7.30
CA SER A 36 -21.05 -12.67 7.88
C SER A 36 -19.68 -12.59 7.21
N ALA A 37 -19.63 -12.42 5.89
CA ALA A 37 -18.37 -12.20 5.17
C ALA A 37 -17.65 -10.93 5.62
N MET A 38 -18.38 -9.81 5.77
CA MET A 38 -17.82 -8.55 6.24
C MET A 38 -17.31 -8.64 7.69
N MET A 39 -18.05 -9.30 8.58
CA MET A 39 -17.61 -9.55 9.95
C MET A 39 -16.37 -10.44 9.99
N ALA A 40 -16.34 -11.53 9.22
CA ALA A 40 -15.17 -12.41 9.12
C ALA A 40 -13.94 -11.65 8.58
N TRP A 41 -14.16 -10.77 7.61
CA TRP A 41 -13.13 -9.91 7.04
C TRP A 41 -12.55 -8.93 8.07
N VAL A 42 -13.40 -8.19 8.78
CA VAL A 42 -12.98 -7.29 9.88
C VAL A 42 -12.27 -8.06 10.99
N MET A 43 -12.76 -9.26 11.32
CA MET A 43 -12.13 -10.14 12.30
C MET A 43 -10.72 -10.56 11.87
N CYS A 44 -10.48 -10.90 10.60
CA CYS A 44 -9.14 -11.23 10.12
C CYS A 44 -8.19 -10.03 10.19
N ILE A 45 -8.67 -8.83 9.87
CA ILE A 45 -7.88 -7.59 10.05
C ILE A 45 -7.52 -7.40 11.52
N TYR A 46 -8.48 -7.59 12.42
CA TYR A 46 -8.26 -7.51 13.87
C TYR A 46 -7.22 -8.52 14.36
N LEU A 47 -7.35 -9.79 13.93
CA LEU A 47 -6.42 -10.86 14.31
C LEU A 47 -5.00 -10.59 13.82
N LEU A 48 -4.84 -10.11 12.58
CA LEU A 48 -3.52 -9.79 12.04
C LEU A 48 -2.88 -8.61 12.79
N LEU A 49 -3.61 -7.51 12.98
CA LEU A 49 -3.00 -6.24 13.41
C LEU A 49 -3.04 -6.01 14.93
N PHE A 50 -4.08 -6.46 15.62
CA PHE A 50 -4.39 -6.02 16.98
C PHE A 50 -4.50 -7.15 18.00
N ALA A 51 -4.72 -8.40 17.59
CA ALA A 51 -4.86 -9.48 18.56
C ALA A 51 -3.61 -9.65 19.41
N VAL A 52 -3.77 -9.72 20.73
CA VAL A 52 -2.65 -10.02 21.63
C VAL A 52 -2.43 -11.53 21.61
N PRO A 53 -1.31 -12.02 21.06
CA PRO A 53 -0.98 -13.44 21.07
C PRO A 53 -0.64 -13.89 22.50
N PRO A 54 -0.76 -15.19 22.82
CA PRO A 54 -0.31 -15.72 24.10
C PRO A 54 1.17 -15.41 24.33
N ALA A 55 1.49 -15.00 25.56
CA ALA A 55 2.86 -14.72 25.97
C ALA A 55 3.71 -16.00 25.85
N THR A 56 4.93 -15.82 25.36
CA THR A 56 5.86 -16.95 25.20
C THR A 56 6.40 -17.34 26.58
N PRO A 57 6.38 -18.63 26.97
CA PRO A 57 6.96 -19.07 28.23
C PRO A 57 8.44 -18.64 28.37
N PRO A 58 8.90 -18.20 29.56
CA PRO A 58 10.27 -17.71 29.75
C PRO A 58 11.34 -18.72 29.29
N GLU A 59 11.13 -20.01 29.56
CA GLU A 59 12.05 -21.08 29.14
C GLU A 59 12.19 -21.18 27.62
N ALA A 60 11.06 -21.07 26.89
CA ALA A 60 11.06 -21.09 25.43
C ALA A 60 11.75 -19.83 24.86
N MET A 61 11.54 -18.68 25.51
CA MET A 61 12.21 -17.43 25.14
C MET A 61 13.73 -17.50 25.34
N HIS A 62 14.20 -18.11 26.43
CA HIS A 62 15.63 -18.31 26.66
C HIS A 62 16.26 -19.18 25.56
N ARG A 63 15.67 -20.34 25.25
CA ARG A 63 16.16 -21.22 24.16
C ARG A 63 16.12 -20.53 22.80
N TYR A 64 15.07 -19.76 22.52
CA TYR A 64 14.98 -18.95 21.31
C TYR A 64 16.15 -17.99 21.19
N ARG A 65 16.45 -17.23 22.25
CA ARG A 65 17.57 -16.30 22.28
C ARG A 65 18.90 -17.01 22.09
N GLU A 66 19.13 -18.13 22.77
CA GLU A 66 20.35 -18.93 22.62
C GLU A 66 20.57 -19.34 21.15
N TYR A 67 19.58 -19.98 20.52
CA TYR A 67 19.69 -20.38 19.12
C TYR A 67 19.84 -19.20 18.15
N MET A 68 19.14 -18.09 18.40
CA MET A 68 19.28 -16.88 17.58
C MET A 68 20.65 -16.23 17.74
N THR A 69 21.21 -16.22 18.96
CA THR A 69 22.57 -15.72 19.22
C THR A 69 23.61 -16.61 18.58
N ALA A 70 23.46 -17.94 18.65
CA ALA A 70 24.34 -18.90 17.97
C ALA A 70 24.28 -18.74 16.45
N ALA A 71 23.09 -18.53 15.88
CA ALA A 71 22.93 -18.27 14.44
C ALA A 71 23.54 -16.92 14.01
N ALA A 72 23.57 -15.93 14.91
CA ALA A 72 24.12 -14.60 14.62
C ALA A 72 25.65 -14.54 14.77
N HIS A 73 26.23 -15.26 15.74
CA HIS A 73 27.65 -15.14 16.11
C HIS A 73 28.51 -16.27 15.54
N ASP A 74 28.31 -16.63 14.27
CA ASP A 74 29.24 -17.51 13.57
C ASP A 74 30.36 -16.67 12.92
N PRO A 75 31.60 -16.69 13.46
CA PRO A 75 32.71 -15.89 12.96
C PRO A 75 33.18 -16.36 11.58
N VAL A 76 33.08 -17.67 11.29
CA VAL A 76 33.48 -18.24 9.99
C VAL A 76 32.54 -17.74 8.91
N ALA A 77 31.23 -17.74 9.22
CA ALA A 77 30.22 -17.21 8.34
C ALA A 77 30.40 -15.72 8.03
N ALA A 78 30.72 -14.91 9.04
CA ALA A 78 30.94 -13.49 8.86
C ALA A 78 32.15 -13.20 7.96
N GLN A 79 33.20 -14.03 8.03
CA GLN A 79 34.37 -13.93 7.16
C GLN A 79 34.03 -14.24 5.70
N ILE A 80 33.36 -15.37 5.45
CA ILE A 80 32.95 -15.77 4.09
C ILE A 80 32.01 -14.73 3.47
N GLU A 81 31.04 -14.22 4.25
CA GLU A 81 30.14 -13.15 3.80
C GLU A 81 30.91 -11.87 3.43
N ALA A 82 31.91 -11.50 4.23
CA ALA A 82 32.74 -10.33 3.95
C ALA A 82 33.59 -10.52 2.68
N GLU A 83 34.17 -11.70 2.48
CA GLU A 83 34.94 -12.05 1.28
C GLU A 83 34.06 -12.01 0.02
N VAL A 84 32.91 -12.68 0.03
CA VAL A 84 31.97 -12.66 -1.11
C VAL A 84 31.47 -11.24 -1.39
N ALA A 85 31.17 -10.46 -0.35
CA ALA A 85 30.77 -9.06 -0.52
C ALA A 85 31.88 -8.18 -1.10
N GLN A 86 33.15 -8.46 -0.76
CA GLN A 86 34.30 -7.79 -1.37
C GLN A 86 34.43 -8.16 -2.85
N LEU A 87 34.31 -9.44 -3.21
CA LEU A 87 34.36 -9.90 -4.60
C LEU A 87 33.23 -9.28 -5.44
N ILE A 88 32.01 -9.18 -4.89
CA ILE A 88 30.88 -8.53 -5.58
C ILE A 88 31.19 -7.05 -5.83
N ARG A 89 31.77 -6.34 -4.86
CA ARG A 89 32.20 -4.93 -5.05
C ARG A 89 33.26 -4.80 -6.12
N GLN A 90 34.28 -5.66 -6.10
CA GLN A 90 35.33 -5.68 -7.13
C GLN A 90 34.75 -5.97 -8.52
N ARG A 91 33.77 -6.87 -8.63
CA ARG A 91 33.05 -7.13 -9.88
C ARG A 91 32.34 -5.86 -10.36
N GLN A 92 31.61 -5.17 -9.48
CA GLN A 92 30.89 -3.94 -9.82
C GLN A 92 31.83 -2.81 -10.28
N GLU A 93 33.04 -2.71 -9.72
CA GLU A 93 34.06 -1.75 -10.17
C GLU A 93 34.51 -1.99 -11.62
N HIS A 94 34.43 -3.23 -12.10
CA HIS A 94 34.76 -3.59 -13.47
C HIS A 94 33.56 -3.57 -14.44
N GLU A 95 32.33 -3.48 -13.92
CA GLU A 95 31.09 -3.37 -14.69
C GLU A 95 30.85 -1.95 -15.20
N VAL A 96 31.59 -1.55 -16.23
CA VAL A 96 31.37 -0.30 -16.97
C VAL A 96 30.36 -0.47 -18.10
N LEU A 97 29.81 0.64 -18.62
CA LEU A 97 28.90 0.59 -19.76
C LEU A 97 29.55 -0.18 -20.94
N PHE A 98 28.83 -1.18 -21.46
CA PHE A 98 29.29 -2.08 -22.53
C PHE A 98 30.55 -2.90 -22.19
N TYR A 99 30.81 -3.18 -20.91
CA TYR A 99 31.95 -4.01 -20.48
C TYR A 99 32.02 -5.37 -21.20
N SER A 100 30.85 -5.95 -21.53
CA SER A 100 30.73 -7.24 -22.20
C SER A 100 31.37 -7.29 -23.60
N TRP A 101 31.60 -6.13 -24.23
CA TRP A 101 32.21 -6.01 -25.56
C TRP A 101 33.62 -5.40 -25.55
N ARG A 102 34.17 -5.07 -24.36
CA ARG A 102 35.44 -4.33 -24.24
C ARG A 102 36.44 -5.08 -23.38
N GLU A 103 37.57 -5.44 -23.96
CA GLU A 103 38.75 -5.85 -23.18
C GLU A 103 39.45 -4.61 -22.59
N PRO A 104 40.04 -4.70 -21.39
CA PRO A 104 40.19 -5.89 -20.53
C PRO A 104 39.02 -6.11 -19.54
N TYR A 105 37.94 -5.35 -19.63
CA TYR A 105 36.86 -5.38 -18.62
C TYR A 105 36.10 -6.71 -18.62
N LYS A 106 35.80 -7.26 -19.80
CA LYS A 106 35.14 -8.56 -19.95
C LYS A 106 35.91 -9.67 -19.22
N SER A 107 37.21 -9.79 -19.48
CA SER A 107 38.06 -10.81 -18.85
C SER A 107 38.22 -10.59 -17.34
N ARG A 108 38.33 -9.33 -16.88
CA ARG A 108 38.36 -9.00 -15.44
C ARG A 108 37.07 -9.38 -14.71
N VAL A 109 35.91 -9.04 -15.28
CA VAL A 109 34.61 -9.43 -14.70
C VAL A 109 34.47 -10.95 -14.66
N ALA A 110 34.88 -11.66 -15.72
CA ALA A 110 34.86 -13.12 -15.76
C ALA A 110 35.77 -13.75 -14.70
N ALA A 111 36.98 -13.19 -14.48
CA ALA A 111 37.91 -13.68 -13.48
C ALA A 111 37.41 -13.50 -12.04
N VAL A 112 36.78 -12.35 -11.74
CA VAL A 112 36.16 -12.12 -10.43
C VAL A 112 34.92 -12.99 -10.26
N GLN A 113 34.11 -13.17 -11.31
CA GLN A 113 32.94 -14.03 -11.26
C GLN A 113 33.31 -15.48 -10.93
N ALA A 114 34.39 -16.01 -11.50
CA ALA A 114 34.87 -17.35 -11.17
C ALA A 114 35.23 -17.51 -9.68
N GLN A 115 35.80 -16.48 -9.05
CA GLN A 115 36.08 -16.48 -7.60
C GLN A 115 34.80 -16.43 -6.76
N ILE A 116 33.79 -15.67 -7.22
CA ILE A 116 32.47 -15.65 -6.57
C ILE A 116 31.84 -17.04 -6.65
N ASP A 117 31.88 -17.68 -7.82
CA ASP A 117 31.29 -19.00 -8.05
C ASP A 117 31.99 -20.08 -7.22
N GLU A 118 33.30 -19.95 -6.98
CA GLU A 118 34.06 -20.85 -6.11
C GLU A 118 33.66 -20.72 -4.63
N ARG A 119 33.40 -19.50 -4.16
CA ARG A 119 33.04 -19.22 -2.75
C ARG A 119 31.55 -19.34 -2.45
N MET A 120 30.69 -19.31 -3.46
CA MET A 120 29.24 -19.37 -3.28
C MET A 120 28.77 -20.65 -2.55
N PRO A 121 29.28 -21.86 -2.84
CA PRO A 121 28.87 -23.07 -2.15
C PRO A 121 29.22 -23.05 -0.66
N GLU A 122 30.38 -22.49 -0.28
CA GLU A 122 30.78 -22.34 1.13
C GLU A 122 29.81 -21.40 1.85
N LEU A 123 29.45 -20.27 1.23
CA LEU A 123 28.47 -19.34 1.76
C LEU A 123 27.08 -19.98 1.90
N GLU A 124 26.65 -20.79 0.93
CA GLU A 124 25.38 -21.52 0.98
C GLU A 124 25.34 -22.54 2.11
N GLN A 125 26.41 -23.33 2.31
CA GLN A 125 26.50 -24.31 3.39
C GLN A 125 26.38 -23.65 4.76
N VAL A 126 27.09 -22.55 4.95
CA VAL A 126 27.09 -21.81 6.21
C VAL A 126 25.74 -21.13 6.46
N ASN A 127 25.12 -20.57 5.41
CA ASN A 127 23.77 -20.04 5.50
C ASN A 127 22.73 -21.11 5.80
N ALA A 128 22.90 -22.32 5.27
CA ALA A 128 22.03 -23.45 5.59
C ALA A 128 22.13 -23.83 7.07
N GLU A 129 23.33 -23.85 7.66
CA GLU A 129 23.50 -24.15 9.09
C GLU A 129 22.90 -23.05 9.98
N ARG A 130 23.11 -21.77 9.62
CA ARG A 130 22.44 -20.63 10.28
C ARG A 130 20.93 -20.75 10.20
N GLU A 131 20.39 -21.10 9.04
CA GLU A 131 18.94 -21.26 8.88
C GLU A 131 18.43 -22.44 9.70
N ARG A 132 19.16 -23.56 9.79
CA ARG A 132 18.79 -24.67 10.68
C ARG A 132 18.69 -24.23 12.15
N LEU A 133 19.61 -23.38 12.62
CA LEU A 133 19.55 -22.82 13.97
C LEU A 133 18.33 -21.89 14.14
N ARG A 134 18.04 -21.03 13.15
CA ARG A 134 16.85 -20.17 13.17
C ARG A 134 15.55 -20.99 13.17
N LEU A 135 15.48 -22.05 12.39
CA LEU A 135 14.33 -22.97 12.37
C LEU A 135 14.15 -23.66 13.72
N LYS A 136 15.23 -24.13 14.35
CA LYS A 136 15.20 -24.66 15.72
C LYS A 136 14.67 -23.60 16.70
N ALA A 137 15.17 -22.36 16.62
CA ALA A 137 14.71 -21.26 17.45
C ALA A 137 13.20 -21.01 17.28
N ARG A 138 12.73 -20.83 16.05
CA ARG A 138 11.31 -20.59 15.74
C ARG A 138 10.42 -21.73 16.22
N LYS A 139 10.85 -22.99 16.07
CA LYS A 139 10.11 -24.16 16.56
C LYS A 139 9.90 -24.13 18.08
N THR A 140 10.87 -23.63 18.86
CA THR A 140 10.74 -23.59 20.33
C THR A 140 9.65 -22.65 20.83
N VAL A 141 9.45 -21.51 20.18
CA VAL A 141 8.41 -20.54 20.57
C VAL A 141 7.05 -20.91 19.99
N GLY A 142 7.03 -21.49 18.79
CA GLY A 142 5.81 -21.87 18.08
C GLY A 142 5.14 -20.70 17.35
N LEU A 143 4.28 -21.05 16.39
CA LEU A 143 3.69 -20.10 15.44
C LEU A 143 2.73 -19.08 16.08
N TRP A 144 1.91 -19.53 17.02
CA TRP A 144 0.90 -18.69 17.68
C TRP A 144 1.46 -17.85 18.83
N SER A 145 2.77 -17.93 19.07
CA SER A 145 3.44 -17.15 20.10
C SER A 145 3.49 -15.67 19.76
N GLU A 146 3.83 -14.86 20.76
CA GLU A 146 4.14 -13.44 20.59
C GLU A 146 5.17 -13.17 19.50
N ILE A 147 6.23 -13.98 19.43
CA ILE A 147 7.29 -13.84 18.42
C ILE A 147 6.76 -14.18 17.03
N GLY A 148 6.00 -15.27 16.89
CA GLY A 148 5.43 -15.69 15.60
C GLY A 148 4.45 -14.66 15.02
N ALA A 149 3.55 -14.14 15.86
CA ALA A 149 2.64 -13.07 15.46
C ALA A 149 3.39 -11.76 15.13
N ALA A 150 4.41 -11.40 15.92
CA ALA A 150 5.22 -10.21 15.66
C ALA A 150 6.00 -10.31 14.35
N ASP A 151 6.57 -11.48 14.03
CA ASP A 151 7.30 -11.70 12.78
C ASP A 151 6.41 -11.51 11.56
N VAL A 152 5.19 -12.05 11.59
CA VAL A 152 4.23 -11.93 10.48
C VAL A 152 3.72 -10.49 10.34
N ARG A 153 3.49 -9.79 11.45
CA ARG A 153 3.16 -8.35 11.42
C ARG A 153 4.28 -7.51 10.86
N ARG A 154 5.52 -7.76 11.28
CA ARG A 154 6.70 -7.07 10.75
C ARG A 154 6.81 -7.30 9.24
N LEU A 155 6.61 -8.54 8.81
CA LEU A 155 6.60 -8.89 7.39
C LEU A 155 5.48 -8.16 6.64
N PHE A 156 4.28 -8.05 7.22
CA PHE A 156 3.17 -7.30 6.63
C PHE A 156 3.54 -5.82 6.45
N TRP A 157 4.05 -5.15 7.48
CA TRP A 157 4.44 -3.74 7.40
C TRP A 157 5.61 -3.49 6.46
N GLN A 158 6.55 -4.44 6.38
CA GLN A 158 7.63 -4.40 5.40
C GLN A 158 7.07 -4.47 3.97
N SER A 159 6.23 -5.47 3.67
CA SER A 159 5.60 -5.60 2.35
C SER A 159 4.74 -4.38 2.02
N TRP A 160 4.01 -3.84 2.99
CA TRP A 160 3.24 -2.60 2.85
C TRP A 160 4.12 -1.42 2.43
N GLN A 161 5.27 -1.25 3.09
CA GLN A 161 6.21 -0.19 2.77
C GLN A 161 6.82 -0.39 1.38
N GLU A 162 7.22 -1.62 1.04
CA GLU A 162 7.71 -1.98 -0.30
C GLU A 162 6.68 -1.66 -1.40
N GLY A 163 5.40 -1.94 -1.16
CA GLY A 163 4.30 -1.62 -2.07
C GLY A 163 4.11 -0.11 -2.27
N LYS A 164 4.15 0.68 -1.19
CA LYS A 164 4.12 2.14 -1.27
C LYS A 164 5.32 2.69 -2.04
N ASP A 165 6.52 2.16 -1.78
CA ASP A 165 7.74 2.66 -2.43
C ASP A 165 7.78 2.27 -3.91
N PHE A 166 7.22 1.11 -4.29
CA PHE A 166 6.95 0.77 -5.67
C PHE A 166 5.99 1.78 -6.34
N ALA A 167 4.87 2.10 -5.70
CA ALA A 167 3.90 3.07 -6.21
C ALA A 167 4.49 4.48 -6.37
N LYS A 168 5.35 4.91 -5.43
CA LYS A 168 6.08 6.19 -5.54
C LYS A 168 7.01 6.20 -6.73
N ARG A 169 7.77 5.13 -6.96
CA ARG A 169 8.65 5.01 -8.13
C ARG A 169 7.86 5.08 -9.44
N MET A 170 6.75 4.35 -9.53
CA MET A 170 5.85 4.39 -10.69
C MET A 170 5.31 5.80 -10.94
N THR A 171 4.81 6.46 -9.89
CA THR A 171 4.31 7.83 -9.97
C THR A 171 5.39 8.84 -10.33
N PHE A 172 6.61 8.67 -9.84
CA PHE A 172 7.76 9.50 -10.19
C PHE A 172 8.04 9.44 -11.69
N TYR A 173 8.09 8.24 -12.26
CA TYR A 173 8.29 8.07 -13.71
C TYR A 173 7.11 8.63 -14.52
N ASP A 174 5.87 8.39 -14.08
CA ASP A 174 4.69 8.94 -14.76
C ASP A 174 4.70 10.47 -14.81
N ILE A 175 5.04 11.13 -13.70
CA ILE A 175 5.14 12.59 -13.65
C ILE A 175 6.31 13.08 -14.51
N LEU A 176 7.47 12.44 -14.40
CA LEU A 176 8.67 12.81 -15.17
C LEU A 176 8.37 12.79 -16.68
N PHE A 177 7.72 11.74 -17.18
CA PHE A 177 7.39 11.64 -18.61
C PHE A 177 6.14 12.42 -19.02
N ALA A 178 5.18 12.66 -18.11
CA ALA A 178 4.01 13.47 -18.39
C ALA A 178 4.34 14.96 -18.59
N THR A 179 5.38 15.49 -17.93
CA THR A 179 5.80 16.90 -18.09
C THR A 179 6.31 17.23 -19.49
N THR A 180 6.66 16.22 -20.30
CA THR A 180 7.07 16.39 -21.70
C THR A 180 5.90 16.75 -22.63
N SER A 181 4.65 16.52 -22.21
CA SER A 181 3.45 16.90 -22.98
C SER A 181 2.98 18.31 -22.64
N ARG A 182 3.21 19.25 -23.56
CA ARG A 182 2.70 20.63 -23.48
C ARG A 182 1.20 20.67 -23.77
N ARG A 183 0.36 20.59 -22.74
CA ARG A 183 -1.09 20.86 -22.86
C ARG A 183 -1.50 21.95 -21.87
N GLU A 184 -2.21 22.95 -22.35
CA GLU A 184 -2.79 24.04 -21.54
C GLU A 184 -3.97 23.51 -20.74
N GLU A 185 -3.70 22.89 -19.59
CA GLU A 185 -4.71 22.43 -18.64
C GLU A 185 -4.75 23.34 -17.41
N THR A 186 -5.94 23.57 -16.85
CA THR A 186 -6.07 24.29 -15.58
C THR A 186 -5.32 23.56 -14.46
N VAL A 187 -4.64 24.30 -13.56
CA VAL A 187 -3.82 23.73 -12.48
C VAL A 187 -4.58 22.70 -11.65
N VAL A 188 -5.87 22.94 -11.38
CA VAL A 188 -6.74 22.01 -10.64
C VAL A 188 -6.96 20.70 -11.39
N ALA A 189 -7.17 20.76 -12.71
CA ALA A 189 -7.32 19.56 -13.54
C ALA A 189 -6.02 18.73 -13.58
N VAL A 190 -4.86 19.40 -13.67
CA VAL A 190 -3.55 18.73 -13.62
C VAL A 190 -3.34 18.03 -12.28
N MET A 191 -3.62 18.72 -11.17
CA MET A 191 -3.50 18.16 -9.82
C MET A 191 -4.43 16.98 -9.60
N LEU A 192 -5.69 17.06 -10.06
CA LEU A 192 -6.63 15.95 -9.94
C LEU A 192 -6.21 14.74 -10.77
N ARG A 193 -5.70 14.96 -12.00
CA ARG A 193 -5.14 13.88 -12.82
C ARG A 193 -3.96 13.21 -12.13
N TRP A 194 -3.02 13.99 -11.58
CA TRP A 194 -1.88 13.43 -10.85
C TRP A 194 -2.30 12.68 -9.60
N LEU A 195 -3.31 13.18 -8.88
CA LEU A 195 -3.88 12.48 -7.71
C LEU A 195 -4.49 11.13 -8.11
N LEU A 196 -5.31 11.09 -9.16
CA LEU A 196 -5.91 9.84 -9.65
C LEU A 196 -4.85 8.87 -10.14
N GLN A 197 -3.84 9.34 -10.88
CA GLN A 197 -2.71 8.53 -11.32
C GLN A 197 -1.95 7.93 -10.12
N PHE A 198 -1.65 8.75 -9.11
CA PHE A 198 -1.04 8.30 -7.88
C PHE A 198 -1.88 7.23 -7.18
N LEU A 199 -3.21 7.39 -7.09
CA LEU A 199 -4.09 6.40 -6.47
C LEU A 199 -4.14 5.08 -7.24
N MET A 200 -4.12 5.12 -8.58
CA MET A 200 -4.05 3.91 -9.41
C MET A 200 -2.71 3.19 -9.20
N ASN A 201 -1.60 3.93 -9.21
CA ASN A 201 -0.27 3.36 -8.96
C ASN A 201 -0.15 2.80 -7.53
N LEU A 202 -0.71 3.49 -6.55
CA LEU A 202 -0.80 3.04 -5.16
C LEU A 202 -1.61 1.75 -5.03
N SER A 203 -2.72 1.64 -5.76
CA SER A 203 -3.52 0.42 -5.80
C SER A 203 -2.73 -0.75 -6.37
N VAL A 204 -2.06 -0.56 -7.50
CA VAL A 204 -1.19 -1.60 -8.09
C VAL A 204 -0.09 -1.99 -7.10
N GLY A 205 0.64 -1.02 -6.53
CA GLY A 205 1.73 -1.28 -5.60
C GLY A 205 1.31 -2.03 -4.34
N LEU A 206 0.18 -1.65 -3.73
CA LEU A 206 -0.33 -2.33 -2.54
C LEU A 206 -0.93 -3.70 -2.84
N LEU A 207 -1.62 -3.88 -3.97
CA LEU A 207 -2.12 -5.19 -4.38
C LEU A 207 -0.97 -6.16 -4.68
N THR A 208 0.06 -5.71 -5.39
CA THR A 208 1.28 -6.49 -5.60
C THR A 208 1.96 -6.82 -4.27
N ALA A 209 2.02 -5.89 -3.32
CA ALA A 209 2.54 -6.14 -1.98
C ALA A 209 1.77 -7.22 -1.21
N VAL A 210 0.44 -7.30 -1.35
CA VAL A 210 -0.37 -8.39 -0.74
C VAL A 210 0.02 -9.74 -1.32
N VAL A 211 0.19 -9.83 -2.65
CA VAL A 211 0.60 -11.07 -3.31
C VAL A 211 1.98 -11.51 -2.83
N TRP A 212 2.96 -10.59 -2.78
CA TRP A 212 4.29 -10.89 -2.24
C TRP A 212 4.26 -11.26 -0.76
N PHE A 213 3.46 -10.54 0.03
CA PHE A 213 3.24 -10.87 1.43
C PHE A 213 2.69 -12.28 1.57
N ALA A 214 1.73 -12.71 0.75
CA ALA A 214 1.17 -14.05 0.84
C ALA A 214 2.25 -15.13 0.68
N PHE A 215 3.08 -15.04 -0.35
CA PHE A 215 4.18 -15.99 -0.56
C PHE A 215 5.20 -15.97 0.59
N ARG A 216 5.62 -14.78 1.03
CA ARG A 216 6.60 -14.64 2.13
C ARG A 216 6.01 -15.10 3.47
N ALA A 217 4.73 -14.83 3.73
CA ALA A 217 4.05 -15.22 4.95
C ALA A 217 3.87 -16.73 5.00
N ILE A 218 3.50 -17.38 3.90
CA ILE A 218 3.45 -18.85 3.81
C ILE A 218 4.81 -19.45 4.13
N SER A 219 5.88 -18.96 3.50
CA SER A 219 7.25 -19.43 3.77
C SER A 219 7.65 -19.24 5.24
N LEU A 220 7.39 -18.06 5.80
CA LEU A 220 7.65 -17.74 7.21
C LEU A 220 6.86 -18.66 8.15
N VAL A 221 5.57 -18.88 7.90
CA VAL A 221 4.69 -19.73 8.71
C VAL A 221 5.22 -21.16 8.75
N PHE A 222 5.59 -21.73 7.59
CA PHE A 222 6.13 -23.09 7.55
C PHE A 222 7.53 -23.22 8.14
N SER A 223 8.28 -22.11 8.25
CA SER A 223 9.57 -22.09 8.96
C SER A 223 9.45 -22.33 10.48
N TYR A 224 8.27 -22.13 11.06
CA TYR A 224 7.98 -22.49 12.46
C TYR A 224 7.73 -24.00 12.66
N GLN A 225 7.72 -24.79 11.57
CA GLN A 225 7.39 -26.22 11.56
C GLN A 225 6.06 -26.55 12.29
N PRO A 226 4.97 -25.79 12.06
CA PRO A 226 3.69 -26.08 12.70
C PRO A 226 3.07 -27.37 12.13
N PRO A 227 2.11 -27.99 12.84
CA PRO A 227 1.20 -28.94 12.21
C PRO A 227 0.50 -28.30 11.00
N VAL A 228 0.32 -29.07 9.92
CA VAL A 228 -0.19 -28.57 8.63
C VAL A 228 -1.48 -27.74 8.78
N LEU A 229 -2.44 -28.25 9.55
CA LEU A 229 -3.72 -27.56 9.78
C LEU A 229 -3.54 -26.19 10.46
N SER A 230 -2.66 -26.13 11.46
CA SER A 230 -2.36 -24.91 12.22
C SER A 230 -1.65 -23.88 11.34
N GLY A 231 -0.68 -24.31 10.54
CA GLY A 231 0.02 -23.46 9.58
C GLY A 231 -0.92 -22.89 8.52
N VAL A 232 -1.77 -23.73 7.92
CA VAL A 232 -2.76 -23.31 6.91
C VAL A 232 -3.76 -22.30 7.50
N ALA A 233 -4.30 -22.58 8.69
CA ALA A 233 -5.24 -21.66 9.35
C ALA A 233 -4.60 -20.29 9.64
N PHE A 234 -3.39 -20.28 10.18
CA PHE A 234 -2.66 -19.04 10.48
C PHE A 234 -2.34 -18.26 9.21
N ALA A 235 -1.86 -18.93 8.16
CA ALA A 235 -1.55 -18.31 6.88
C ALA A 235 -2.81 -17.71 6.23
N ALA A 236 -3.94 -18.43 6.26
CA ALA A 236 -5.21 -17.96 5.73
C ALA A 236 -5.68 -16.68 6.45
N VAL A 237 -5.70 -16.69 7.80
CA VAL A 237 -6.06 -15.50 8.59
C VAL A 237 -5.15 -14.32 8.27
N SER A 238 -3.83 -14.56 8.17
CA SER A 238 -2.84 -13.52 7.88
C SER A 238 -3.02 -12.91 6.50
N VAL A 239 -3.22 -13.74 5.47
CA VAL A 239 -3.39 -13.27 4.07
C VAL A 239 -4.71 -12.53 3.90
N ILE A 240 -5.82 -13.07 4.44
CA ILE A 240 -7.13 -12.42 4.38
C ILE A 240 -7.10 -11.09 5.15
N GLY A 241 -6.48 -11.08 6.34
CA GLY A 241 -6.29 -9.86 7.14
C GLY A 241 -5.47 -8.81 6.41
N ALA A 242 -4.38 -9.20 5.74
CA ALA A 242 -3.52 -8.28 5.00
C ALA A 242 -4.22 -7.69 3.77
N ALA A 243 -4.89 -8.55 2.98
CA ALA A 243 -5.71 -8.13 1.86
C ALA A 243 -6.82 -7.17 2.32
N GLY A 244 -7.44 -7.46 3.46
CA GLY A 244 -8.46 -6.59 4.04
C GLY A 244 -7.94 -5.24 4.50
N ALA A 245 -6.81 -5.20 5.21
CA ALA A 245 -6.20 -3.95 5.63
C ALA A 245 -5.85 -3.06 4.43
N VAL A 246 -5.32 -3.65 3.35
CA VAL A 246 -5.02 -2.95 2.09
C VAL A 246 -6.28 -2.43 1.41
N LEU A 247 -7.30 -3.27 1.24
CA LEU A 247 -8.56 -2.86 0.62
C LEU A 247 -9.26 -1.75 1.42
N LEU A 248 -9.27 -1.86 2.75
CA LEU A 248 -9.83 -0.83 3.63
C LEU A 248 -9.10 0.49 3.47
N PHE A 249 -7.77 0.46 3.45
CA PHE A 249 -6.97 1.67 3.25
C PHE A 249 -7.17 2.29 1.87
N LEU A 250 -7.20 1.49 0.81
CA LEU A 250 -7.49 1.98 -0.54
C LEU A 250 -8.88 2.60 -0.60
N ALA A 251 -9.90 1.94 -0.03
CA ALA A 251 -11.25 2.48 0.03
C ALA A 251 -11.28 3.83 0.77
N LEU A 252 -10.53 3.99 1.86
CA LEU A 252 -10.39 5.27 2.56
C LEU A 252 -9.71 6.34 1.69
N CYS A 253 -8.64 5.99 0.97
CA CYS A 253 -7.96 6.91 0.05
C CYS A 253 -8.87 7.37 -1.09
N TYR A 254 -9.59 6.44 -1.74
CA TYR A 254 -10.53 6.77 -2.81
C TYR A 254 -11.71 7.60 -2.27
N SER A 255 -12.23 7.26 -1.09
CA SER A 255 -13.30 8.03 -0.45
C SER A 255 -12.85 9.45 -0.12
N ALA A 256 -11.62 9.62 0.38
CA ALA A 256 -11.04 10.93 0.64
C ALA A 256 -10.85 11.75 -0.64
N ALA A 257 -10.40 11.11 -1.73
CA ALA A 257 -10.23 11.78 -3.03
C ALA A 257 -11.56 12.23 -3.63
N VAL A 258 -12.57 11.35 -3.65
CA VAL A 258 -13.92 11.68 -4.14
C VAL A 258 -14.55 12.78 -3.27
N GLY A 259 -14.42 12.68 -1.95
CA GLY A 259 -14.90 13.71 -1.02
C GLY A 259 -14.23 15.06 -1.25
N GLY A 260 -12.92 15.09 -1.47
CA GLY A 260 -12.16 16.31 -1.80
C GLY A 260 -12.64 16.97 -3.09
N VAL A 261 -12.81 16.18 -4.16
CA VAL A 261 -13.33 16.68 -5.45
C VAL A 261 -14.74 17.25 -5.29
N TYR A 262 -15.62 16.55 -4.56
CA TYR A 262 -16.98 17.00 -4.30
C TYR A 262 -17.02 18.36 -3.59
N LEU A 263 -16.17 18.56 -2.57
CA LEU A 263 -16.09 19.84 -1.85
C LEU A 263 -15.61 20.99 -2.74
N VAL A 264 -14.59 20.75 -3.57
CA VAL A 264 -14.08 21.77 -4.53
C VAL A 264 -15.16 22.12 -5.57
N ALA A 265 -15.84 21.12 -6.13
CA ALA A 265 -16.92 21.34 -7.08
C ALA A 265 -18.08 22.13 -6.46
N ARG A 266 -18.47 21.79 -5.22
CA ARG A 266 -19.51 22.48 -4.48
C ARG A 266 -19.13 23.93 -4.18
N GLN A 267 -17.90 24.19 -3.76
CA GLN A 267 -17.40 25.53 -3.50
C GLN A 267 -17.34 26.38 -4.78
N ALA A 268 -16.89 25.79 -5.90
CA ALA A 268 -16.89 26.47 -7.20
C ALA A 268 -18.32 26.81 -7.66
N ALA A 269 -19.30 25.94 -7.40
CA ALA A 269 -20.71 26.22 -7.69
C ALA A 269 -21.25 27.38 -6.84
N HIS A 270 -20.95 27.41 -5.53
CA HIS A 270 -21.32 28.53 -4.66
C HIS A 270 -20.70 29.85 -5.12
N ALA A 271 -19.40 29.85 -5.46
CA ALA A 271 -18.72 31.05 -5.96
C ALA A 271 -19.32 31.59 -7.28
N ARG A 272 -19.75 30.70 -8.19
CA ARG A 272 -20.44 31.08 -9.43
C ARG A 272 -21.79 31.75 -9.15
N LEU A 273 -22.55 31.23 -8.19
CA LEU A 273 -23.84 31.80 -7.80
C LEU A 273 -23.66 33.19 -7.17
N GLU A 274 -22.67 33.38 -6.30
CA GLU A 274 -22.36 34.69 -5.72
C GLU A 274 -21.89 35.69 -6.78
N ALA A 275 -21.07 35.26 -7.74
CA ALA A 275 -20.63 36.10 -8.85
C ALA A 275 -21.81 36.56 -9.73
N GLN A 276 -22.76 35.66 -10.02
CA GLN A 276 -23.99 36.00 -10.74
C GLN A 276 -24.86 37.00 -9.96
N GLN A 277 -25.02 36.80 -8.66
CA GLN A 277 -25.76 37.74 -7.81
C GLN A 277 -25.09 39.11 -7.77
N ARG A 278 -23.76 39.18 -7.58
CA ARG A 278 -23.00 40.45 -7.61
C ARG A 278 -23.16 41.17 -8.96
N GLN A 279 -23.10 40.46 -10.07
CA GLN A 279 -23.36 41.06 -11.39
C GLN A 279 -24.80 41.58 -11.54
N GLN A 280 -25.79 40.88 -10.99
CA GLN A 280 -27.18 41.36 -10.97
C GLN A 280 -27.35 42.61 -10.11
N TYR A 281 -26.74 42.67 -8.92
CA TYR A 281 -26.74 43.86 -8.07
C TYR A 281 -26.08 45.07 -8.75
N LEU A 282 -24.94 44.86 -9.42
CA LEU A 282 -24.27 45.92 -10.18
C LEU A 282 -25.11 46.42 -11.36
N ARG A 283 -25.76 45.52 -12.10
CA ARG A 283 -26.69 45.90 -13.19
C ARG A 283 -27.93 46.63 -12.67
N ALA A 284 -28.47 46.23 -11.52
CA ALA A 284 -29.62 46.90 -10.91
C ALA A 284 -29.26 48.32 -10.43
N GLN A 285 -28.07 48.51 -9.84
CA GLN A 285 -27.58 49.85 -9.47
C GLN A 285 -27.35 50.74 -10.69
N GLN A 286 -26.77 50.22 -11.78
CA GLN A 286 -26.61 51.00 -13.02
C GLN A 286 -27.95 51.40 -13.65
N ALA A 287 -28.97 50.53 -13.58
CA ALA A 287 -30.31 50.83 -14.09
C ALA A 287 -31.06 51.88 -13.24
N GLN A 288 -30.80 51.95 -11.92
CA GLN A 288 -31.37 52.99 -11.05
C GLN A 288 -30.62 54.32 -11.14
N GLY A 289 -29.29 54.30 -11.25
CA GLY A 289 -28.48 55.51 -11.42
C GLY A 289 -28.73 56.26 -12.73
N GLY A 290 -29.10 55.54 -13.80
CA GLY A 290 -29.46 56.15 -15.09
C GLY A 290 -30.84 56.81 -15.17
N ARG A 291 -31.71 56.63 -14.16
CA ARG A 291 -33.05 57.24 -14.13
C ARG A 291 -33.11 58.55 -13.34
N ALA A 292 -32.09 58.90 -12.57
CA ALA A 292 -32.07 60.12 -11.76
C ALA A 292 -31.60 61.37 -12.52
N HIS A 293 -31.36 61.28 -13.84
CA HIS A 293 -30.75 62.37 -14.63
C HIS A 293 -31.68 63.00 -15.68
N TYR A 294 -32.97 62.66 -15.66
CA TYR A 294 -34.00 63.26 -16.51
C TYR A 294 -35.19 63.69 -15.63
N ASP A 295 -34.99 64.72 -14.83
CA ASP A 295 -36.04 65.63 -14.31
C ASP A 295 -35.42 67.02 -14.15
#